data_AF-A0A0R0D7Q2-F1
#
_entry.id   AF-A0A0R0D7Q2-F1
#
_cell.length_a   1.000
_cell.length_b   1.000
_cell.length_c   1.000
_cell.angle_alpha   90.00
_cell.angle_beta   90.00
_cell.angle_gamma   90.00
#
_symmetry.space_group_name_H-M   'P 1'
#
loop_
_entity.id
_entity.type
_entity.pdbx_description
1 polymer ?
#
loop_
_entity_poly.entity_id
_entity_poly.type
_entity_poly.pdbx_seq_one_letter_code
_entity_poly.pdbx_strand_id
1 'polypeptide(L)'
;MESSTANYPKVGEFFKLQPDARRGGKGHGVLFENEKALLTPPRLILKPKPGGFPPLRQTPRLVYHSHAGVPPQDLEGGMSGYWLVSARLRQVMEATDPDAFVFTNVDYRRADGSEGPTYFLCDVIRTVDALDEVASQLNIVISDDYEEGKYYRLTGDVRLAFKRDALGSAHVFRLPFHGGVFCDRVFKDAVEAAGIFTSRRTNGLWFEDVVNC
;
A
#
# COMPACT_ATOMS: atom_id res chain seq x y z
N MET A 1 -11.89 -35.71 -1.36
CA MET A 1 -12.13 -34.55 -2.23
C MET A 1 -13.10 -33.64 -1.48
N GLU A 2 -12.57 -32.87 -0.53
CA GLU A 2 -13.31 -31.93 0.32
C GLU A 2 -12.38 -30.75 0.60
N SER A 3 -12.43 -29.70 -0.22
CA SER A 3 -11.72 -28.44 0.10
C SER A 3 -12.21 -27.24 -0.70
N SER A 4 -13.42 -27.23 -1.26
CA SER A 4 -13.80 -26.15 -2.20
C SER A 4 -14.38 -24.90 -1.54
N THR A 5 -14.84 -24.93 -0.29
CA THR A 5 -15.40 -23.73 0.38
C THR A 5 -14.51 -23.14 1.46
N ALA A 6 -13.49 -23.88 1.92
CA ALA A 6 -12.66 -23.45 3.04
C ALA A 6 -11.87 -22.18 2.73
N ASN A 7 -11.37 -22.01 1.49
CA ASN A 7 -10.48 -20.91 1.13
C ASN A 7 -11.20 -19.66 0.59
N TYR A 8 -12.51 -19.73 0.33
CA TYR A 8 -13.25 -18.53 -0.06
C TYR A 8 -13.37 -17.57 1.12
N PRO A 9 -13.08 -16.27 0.93
CA PRO A 9 -13.31 -15.27 1.94
C PRO A 9 -14.80 -14.98 2.08
N LYS A 10 -15.21 -14.64 3.30
CA LYS A 10 -16.53 -14.06 3.57
C LYS A 10 -16.49 -12.56 3.24
N VAL A 11 -17.66 -11.99 2.95
CA VAL A 11 -17.81 -10.53 2.82
C VAL A 11 -17.22 -9.87 4.06
N GLY A 12 -16.31 -8.93 3.82
CA GLY A 12 -15.66 -8.15 4.84
C GLY A 12 -14.53 -8.88 5.57
N GLU A 13 -14.05 -10.02 5.08
CA GLU A 13 -12.92 -10.72 5.69
C GLU A 13 -11.57 -10.16 5.21
N PHE A 14 -11.45 -9.90 3.92
CA PHE A 14 -10.25 -9.35 3.29
C PHE A 14 -10.57 -8.17 2.39
N PHE A 15 -9.60 -7.27 2.26
CA PHE A 15 -9.71 -6.03 1.49
C PHE A 15 -8.45 -5.81 0.69
N LYS A 16 -8.59 -5.31 -0.53
CA LYS A 16 -7.51 -4.61 -1.21
C LYS A 16 -7.35 -3.22 -0.58
N LEU A 17 -6.16 -2.97 -0.04
CA LEU A 17 -5.76 -1.71 0.58
C LEU A 17 -4.99 -0.86 -0.43
N GLN A 18 -5.46 0.36 -0.65
CA GLN A 18 -4.84 1.29 -1.58
C GLN A 18 -5.06 2.75 -1.15
N PRO A 19 -4.22 3.69 -1.62
CA PRO A 19 -4.52 5.11 -1.51
C PRO A 19 -5.86 5.45 -2.16
N ASP A 20 -6.66 6.30 -1.51
CA ASP A 20 -7.95 6.74 -2.03
C ASP A 20 -7.80 7.68 -3.22
N ALA A 21 -7.86 7.12 -4.42
CA ALA A 21 -7.73 7.86 -5.68
C ALA A 21 -8.98 8.66 -6.08
N ARG A 22 -10.07 8.61 -5.30
CA ARG A 22 -11.31 9.34 -5.61
C ARG A 22 -11.24 10.82 -5.25
N ARG A 23 -10.15 11.24 -4.63
CA ARG A 23 -9.84 12.65 -4.40
C ARG A 23 -9.67 13.36 -5.75
N GLY A 24 -10.66 14.16 -6.13
CA GLY A 24 -10.60 14.96 -7.35
C GLY A 24 -9.52 16.04 -7.32
N GLY A 25 -9.25 16.63 -8.48
CA GLY A 25 -8.26 17.71 -8.62
C GLY A 25 -6.83 17.20 -8.84
N LYS A 26 -5.83 17.98 -8.43
CA LYS A 26 -4.39 17.68 -8.64
C LYS A 26 -3.81 16.64 -7.68
N GLY A 27 -4.60 16.08 -6.77
CA GLY A 27 -4.09 15.24 -5.68
C GLY A 27 -3.37 16.03 -4.59
N HIS A 28 -2.48 15.36 -3.84
CA HIS A 28 -1.68 16.01 -2.81
C HIS A 28 -0.58 16.89 -3.42
N GLY A 29 -0.30 18.03 -2.77
CA GLY A 29 0.72 18.98 -3.23
C GLY A 29 2.13 18.71 -2.70
N VAL A 30 2.42 17.48 -2.27
CA VAL A 30 3.72 17.12 -1.66
C VAL A 30 4.67 16.58 -2.73
N LEU A 31 5.85 17.17 -2.83
CA LEU A 31 6.87 16.81 -3.82
C LEU A 31 8.21 16.54 -3.13
N PHE A 32 9.04 15.68 -3.73
CA PHE A 32 10.43 15.56 -3.32
C PHE A 32 11.23 16.76 -3.83
N GLU A 33 11.99 17.41 -2.93
CA GLU A 33 12.94 18.46 -3.31
C GLU A 33 14.28 17.87 -3.75
N ASN A 34 14.72 16.78 -3.10
CA ASN A 34 16.03 16.16 -3.33
C ASN A 34 15.97 14.77 -3.98
N GLU A 35 14.89 14.42 -4.70
CA GLU A 35 14.71 13.06 -5.26
C GLU A 35 15.90 12.56 -6.07
N LYS A 36 16.45 13.44 -6.93
CA LYS A 36 17.60 13.12 -7.78
C LYS A 36 18.85 12.75 -6.98
N ALA A 37 19.02 13.28 -5.77
CA ALA A 37 20.13 12.95 -4.88
C ALA A 37 19.90 11.64 -4.12
N LEU A 38 18.64 11.22 -3.97
CA LEU A 38 18.25 9.93 -3.37
C LEU A 38 18.34 8.79 -4.38
N LEU A 39 18.02 9.06 -5.65
CA LEU A 39 18.07 8.08 -6.72
C LEU A 39 19.52 7.64 -6.98
N THR A 40 19.70 6.33 -7.14
CA THR A 40 20.94 5.76 -7.69
C THR A 40 20.69 5.45 -9.16
N PRO A 41 21.35 6.17 -10.10
CA PRO A 41 21.27 5.85 -11.53
C PRO A 41 21.57 4.37 -11.79
N PRO A 42 20.88 3.72 -12.74
CA PRO A 42 19.94 4.27 -13.73
C PRO A 42 18.47 4.29 -13.27
N ARG A 43 18.18 4.21 -11.96
CA ARG A 43 16.79 4.07 -11.48
C ARG A 43 15.97 5.36 -11.65
N LEU A 44 14.73 5.19 -12.07
CA LEU A 44 13.74 6.26 -12.21
C LEU A 44 12.86 6.44 -10.96
N ILE A 45 12.76 5.41 -10.13
CA ILE A 45 12.00 5.42 -8.89
C ILE A 45 12.90 5.04 -7.71
N LEU A 46 12.62 5.59 -6.54
CA LEU A 46 13.43 5.37 -5.35
C LEU A 46 13.22 3.96 -4.78
N LYS A 47 11.99 3.44 -4.88
CA LYS A 47 11.69 2.08 -4.44
C LYS A 47 12.43 1.02 -5.28
N PRO A 48 13.28 0.17 -4.69
CA PRO A 48 13.88 -0.98 -5.36
C PRO A 48 12.82 -2.01 -5.77
N LYS A 49 13.11 -2.79 -6.82
CA LYS A 49 12.22 -3.89 -7.26
C LYS A 49 11.91 -4.90 -6.15
N PRO A 50 12.88 -5.40 -5.36
CA PRO A 50 12.59 -6.25 -4.19
C PRO A 50 11.76 -5.60 -3.07
N GLY A 51 11.51 -4.28 -3.12
CA GLY A 51 10.87 -3.54 -2.04
C GLY A 51 11.81 -3.14 -0.90
N GLY A 52 11.24 -2.43 0.07
CA GLY A 52 11.97 -1.81 1.17
C GLY A 52 12.73 -0.56 0.74
N PHE A 53 13.68 -0.12 1.57
CA PHE A 53 14.46 1.10 1.32
C PHE A 53 15.90 0.79 0.93
N PRO A 54 16.43 1.40 -0.14
CA PRO A 54 17.86 1.33 -0.41
C PRO A 54 18.61 2.21 0.63
N PRO A 55 19.93 2.04 0.78
CA PRO A 55 20.73 3.01 1.53
C PRO A 55 20.54 4.41 0.96
N LEU A 56 19.95 5.31 1.74
CA LEU A 56 19.69 6.69 1.33
C LEU A 56 20.89 7.56 1.66
N ARG A 57 21.40 8.29 0.66
CA ARG A 57 22.56 9.19 0.81
C ARG A 57 22.24 10.46 1.59
N GLN A 58 20.95 10.80 1.65
CA GLN A 58 20.40 11.95 2.33
C GLN A 58 19.04 11.57 2.91
N THR A 59 18.59 12.30 3.93
CA THR A 59 17.19 12.22 4.36
C THR A 59 16.29 12.71 3.22
N PRO A 60 15.21 11.99 2.89
CA PRO A 60 14.23 12.48 1.93
C PRO A 60 13.61 13.80 2.38
N ARG A 61 13.68 14.82 1.53
CA ARG A 61 13.10 16.14 1.80
C ARG A 61 11.83 16.31 0.97
N LEU A 62 10.71 16.45 1.67
CA LEU A 62 9.39 16.58 1.09
C LEU A 62 8.83 17.97 1.36
N VAL A 63 8.35 18.64 0.32
CA VAL A 63 7.84 20.00 0.44
C VAL A 63 6.40 20.06 -0.05
N TYR A 64 5.53 20.66 0.77
CA TYR A 64 4.16 20.95 0.36
C TYR A 64 4.07 22.28 -0.39
N HIS A 65 3.56 22.20 -1.62
CA HIS A 65 3.24 23.34 -2.48
C HIS A 65 1.73 23.40 -2.75
N SER A 66 1.07 24.47 -2.27
CA SER A 66 -0.37 24.66 -2.45
C SER A 66 -0.82 24.80 -3.91
N HIS A 67 0.06 25.27 -4.80
CA HIS A 67 -0.21 25.33 -6.24
C HIS A 67 -0.17 23.94 -6.92
N ALA A 68 0.56 22.99 -6.33
CA ALA A 68 0.72 21.63 -6.85
C ALA A 68 -0.44 20.73 -6.41
N GLY A 69 -1.06 21.02 -5.28
CA GLY A 69 -2.22 20.30 -4.80
C GLY A 69 -2.61 20.68 -3.38
N VAL A 70 -3.45 19.84 -2.80
CA VAL A 70 -3.98 20.01 -1.44
C VAL A 70 -3.07 19.33 -0.41
N PRO A 71 -3.20 19.65 0.89
CA PRO A 71 -2.39 18.99 1.92
C PRO A 71 -2.55 17.46 1.89
N PRO A 72 -1.51 16.68 2.21
CA PRO A 72 -1.59 15.23 2.27
C PRO A 72 -2.56 14.79 3.38
N GLN A 73 -3.22 13.64 3.16
CA GLN A 73 -4.00 12.94 4.15
C GLN A 73 -3.13 11.88 4.88
N ASP A 74 -3.75 10.93 5.58
CA ASP A 74 -2.99 9.94 6.36
C ASP A 74 -2.26 8.92 5.49
N LEU A 75 -2.82 8.61 4.31
CA LEU A 75 -2.20 7.77 3.31
C LEU A 75 -2.23 8.48 1.95
N GLU A 76 -1.07 8.68 1.34
CA GLU A 76 -0.97 9.14 -0.05
C GLU A 76 -0.11 8.19 -0.87
N GLY A 77 -0.47 7.99 -2.13
CA GLY A 77 0.34 7.26 -3.09
C GLY A 77 1.38 8.15 -3.77
N GLY A 78 2.02 7.65 -4.83
CA GLY A 78 2.79 8.50 -5.75
C GLY A 78 4.16 8.99 -5.25
N MET A 79 4.66 8.50 -4.12
CA MET A 79 5.95 8.94 -3.57
C MET A 79 7.12 8.07 -4.07
N SER A 80 7.40 8.11 -5.37
CA SER A 80 8.54 7.37 -5.98
C SER A 80 8.52 5.85 -5.69
N GLY A 81 7.31 5.28 -5.74
CA GLY A 81 7.03 3.87 -5.43
C GLY A 81 6.63 3.58 -3.99
N TYR A 82 6.70 4.57 -3.09
CA TYR A 82 6.29 4.44 -1.69
C TYR A 82 4.91 5.08 -1.42
N TRP A 83 4.36 4.77 -0.26
CA TRP A 83 3.27 5.53 0.35
C TRP A 83 3.83 6.63 1.25
N LEU A 84 3.15 7.78 1.30
CA LEU A 84 3.31 8.76 2.38
C LEU A 84 2.34 8.41 3.50
N VAL A 85 2.83 8.28 4.72
CA VAL A 85 2.04 7.85 5.88
C VAL A 85 2.17 8.86 7.01
N SER A 86 1.04 9.28 7.58
CA SER A 86 1.04 10.16 8.77
C SER A 86 1.51 9.42 10.03
N ALA A 87 1.90 10.17 11.06
CA ALA A 87 2.29 9.58 12.34
C ALA A 87 1.20 8.71 12.99
N ARG A 88 -0.07 9.12 12.92
CA ARG A 88 -1.16 8.33 13.50
C ARG A 88 -1.44 7.05 12.74
N LEU A 89 -1.31 7.05 11.40
CA LEU A 89 -1.49 5.83 10.62
C LEU A 89 -0.32 4.86 10.82
N ARG A 90 0.91 5.38 10.89
CA ARG A 90 2.09 4.57 11.22
C ARG A 90 1.91 3.83 12.55
N GLN A 91 1.40 4.49 13.59
CA GLN A 91 1.14 3.85 14.88
C GLN A 91 0.17 2.66 14.77
N VAL A 92 -0.90 2.80 13.98
CA VAL A 92 -1.84 1.69 13.73
C VAL A 92 -1.15 0.55 12.97
N MET A 93 -0.35 0.89 11.96
CA MET A 93 0.41 -0.08 11.16
C MET A 93 1.38 -0.89 12.01
N GLU A 94 2.20 -0.24 12.83
CA GLU A 94 3.17 -0.88 13.70
C GLU A 94 2.50 -1.68 14.83
N ALA A 95 1.38 -1.19 15.38
CA ALA A 95 0.66 -1.89 16.45
C ALA A 95 -0.08 -3.13 15.97
N THR A 96 -0.55 -3.12 14.71
CA THR A 96 -1.34 -4.23 14.18
C THR A 96 -0.46 -5.29 13.51
N ASP A 97 0.53 -4.87 12.72
CA ASP A 97 1.31 -5.79 11.89
C ASP A 97 2.72 -5.26 11.60
N PRO A 98 3.60 -5.23 12.62
CA PRO A 98 4.91 -4.58 12.51
C PRO A 98 5.81 -5.21 11.44
N ASP A 99 5.64 -6.50 11.14
CA ASP A 99 6.46 -7.22 10.18
C ASP A 99 6.05 -6.97 8.72
N ALA A 100 4.86 -6.39 8.48
CA ALA A 100 4.39 -6.09 7.14
C ALA A 100 5.03 -4.83 6.55
N PHE A 101 5.48 -3.91 7.39
CA PHE A 101 5.84 -2.55 6.99
C PHE A 101 7.30 -2.22 7.29
N VAL A 102 7.87 -1.38 6.44
CA VAL A 102 9.09 -0.64 6.77
C VAL A 102 8.86 0.84 6.50
N PHE A 103 9.50 1.67 7.31
CA PHE A 103 9.35 3.13 7.27
C PHE A 103 10.70 3.82 7.15
N THR A 104 10.72 4.99 6.53
CA THR A 104 11.84 5.93 6.61
C THR A 104 11.34 7.31 7.00
N ASN A 105 12.15 8.02 7.80
CA ASN A 105 11.86 9.39 8.18
C ASN A 105 12.03 10.32 6.99
N VAL A 106 11.24 11.39 6.95
CA VAL A 106 11.37 12.46 5.96
C VAL A 106 11.50 13.80 6.65
N ASP A 107 12.23 14.72 6.02
CA ASP A 107 12.21 16.13 6.38
C ASP A 107 11.04 16.79 5.64
N TYR A 108 9.89 16.92 6.32
CA TYR A 108 8.68 17.51 5.74
C TYR A 108 8.62 19.02 6.01
N ARG A 109 8.57 19.81 4.94
CA ARG A 109 8.58 21.27 4.99
C ARG A 109 7.37 21.87 4.27
N ARG A 110 7.00 23.08 4.68
CA ARG A 110 6.12 23.96 3.90
C ARG A 110 6.94 24.75 2.88
N ALA A 111 6.27 25.37 1.91
CA ALA A 111 6.92 26.17 0.88
C ALA A 111 7.76 27.35 1.41
N ASP A 112 7.48 27.84 2.63
CA ASP A 112 8.26 28.89 3.32
C ASP A 112 9.48 28.35 4.08
N GLY A 113 9.73 27.04 4.02
CA GLY A 113 10.83 26.36 4.73
C GLY A 113 10.52 25.99 6.18
N SER A 114 9.36 26.36 6.71
CA SER A 114 8.94 25.94 8.06
C SER A 114 8.67 24.45 8.13
N GLU A 115 8.81 23.88 9.33
CA GLU A 115 8.48 22.48 9.59
C GLU A 115 6.97 22.25 9.46
N GLY A 116 6.61 21.20 8.73
CA GLY A 116 5.23 20.73 8.72
C GLY A 116 5.04 19.52 9.64
N PRO A 117 3.86 18.87 9.56
CA PRO A 117 3.57 17.69 10.37
C PRO A 117 4.51 16.52 10.05
N THR A 118 4.65 15.61 11.00
CA THR A 118 5.47 14.40 10.83
C THR A 118 4.79 13.41 9.87
N TYR A 119 5.53 13.03 8.84
CA TYR A 119 5.19 11.99 7.87
C TYR A 119 6.36 11.02 7.70
N PHE A 120 6.08 9.89 7.06
CA PHE A 120 7.05 8.84 6.75
C PHE A 120 6.83 8.34 5.33
N LEU A 121 7.89 7.92 4.65
CA LEU A 121 7.69 7.01 3.52
C LEU A 121 7.50 5.60 4.08
N CYS A 122 6.61 4.84 3.46
CA CYS A 122 6.26 3.49 3.85
C CYS A 122 6.33 2.56 2.64
N ASP A 123 6.87 1.36 2.85
CA ASP A 123 6.64 0.22 1.97
C ASP A 123 6.02 -0.95 2.74
N VAL A 124 5.19 -1.71 2.04
CA VAL A 124 4.72 -3.03 2.49
C VAL A 124 5.67 -4.06 1.90
N ILE A 125 6.38 -4.81 2.74
CA ILE A 125 7.47 -5.70 2.31
C ILE A 125 7.12 -7.18 2.40
N ARG A 126 6.09 -7.54 3.16
CA ARG A 126 5.71 -8.94 3.29
C ARG A 126 4.92 -9.40 2.07
N THR A 127 5.48 -10.36 1.35
CA THR A 127 4.82 -11.09 0.27
C THR A 127 4.52 -12.51 0.75
N VAL A 128 3.27 -12.94 0.57
CA VAL A 128 2.81 -14.28 0.98
C VAL A 128 2.16 -14.95 -0.22
N ASP A 129 2.55 -16.20 -0.53
CA ASP A 129 1.88 -17.03 -1.54
C ASP A 129 0.52 -17.56 -1.01
N ALA A 130 -0.38 -16.61 -0.75
CA ALA A 130 -1.65 -16.86 -0.12
C ALA A 130 -2.77 -17.12 -1.14
N LEU A 131 -2.58 -16.87 -2.44
CA LEU A 131 -3.63 -17.10 -3.42
C LEU A 131 -3.80 -18.60 -3.69
N ASP A 132 -5.02 -19.11 -3.54
CA ASP A 132 -5.38 -20.44 -4.03
C ASP A 132 -5.76 -20.34 -5.50
N GLU A 133 -4.81 -20.56 -6.39
CA GLU A 133 -5.02 -20.48 -7.84
C GLU A 133 -6.02 -21.51 -8.38
N VAL A 134 -6.24 -22.63 -7.66
CA VAL A 134 -7.17 -23.68 -8.08
C VAL A 134 -8.60 -23.29 -7.72
N ALA A 135 -8.80 -22.68 -6.54
CA ALA A 135 -10.11 -22.23 -6.11
C ALA A 135 -10.47 -20.82 -6.62
N SER A 136 -9.49 -19.98 -6.97
CA SER A 136 -9.74 -18.62 -7.43
C SER A 136 -10.19 -18.58 -8.90
N GLN A 137 -11.10 -17.65 -9.20
CA GLN A 137 -11.47 -17.27 -10.55
C GLN A 137 -10.79 -15.93 -10.87
N LEU A 138 -9.76 -15.96 -11.73
CA LEU A 138 -9.09 -14.75 -12.20
C LEU A 138 -8.39 -15.02 -13.53
N ASN A 139 -8.03 -13.97 -14.24
CA ASN A 139 -7.14 -14.08 -15.39
C ASN A 139 -5.67 -14.10 -14.90
N ILE A 140 -4.98 -15.20 -15.15
CA ILE A 140 -3.54 -15.33 -14.92
C ILE A 140 -2.84 -15.16 -16.27
N VAL A 141 -2.05 -14.10 -16.38
CA VAL A 141 -1.29 -13.81 -17.60
C VAL A 141 0.09 -14.45 -17.48
N ILE A 142 0.46 -15.27 -18.48
CA ILE A 142 1.80 -15.85 -18.61
C ILE A 142 2.48 -15.15 -19.79
N SER A 143 3.60 -14.47 -19.51
CA SER A 143 4.41 -13.77 -20.53
C SER A 143 5.81 -13.53 -19.99
N ASP A 144 6.82 -13.66 -20.86
CA ASP A 144 8.22 -13.31 -20.58
C ASP A 144 8.41 -11.79 -20.34
N ASP A 145 7.39 -10.97 -20.64
CA ASP A 145 7.37 -9.54 -20.30
C ASP A 145 7.25 -9.28 -18.79
N TYR A 146 6.79 -10.27 -18.02
CA TYR A 146 6.72 -10.20 -16.56
C TYR A 146 7.97 -10.85 -15.96
N GLU A 147 8.56 -10.22 -14.94
CA GLU A 147 9.84 -10.69 -14.35
C GLU A 147 9.78 -12.14 -13.87
N GLU A 148 8.65 -12.54 -13.30
CA GLU A 148 8.40 -13.90 -12.81
C GLU A 148 7.64 -14.76 -13.84
N GLY A 149 7.55 -14.30 -15.10
CA GLY A 149 6.80 -14.95 -16.18
C GLY A 149 5.28 -14.94 -15.98
N LYS A 150 4.77 -14.32 -14.91
CA LYS A 150 3.40 -14.49 -14.42
C LYS A 150 2.84 -13.22 -13.78
N TYR A 151 1.55 -12.96 -14.01
CA TYR A 151 0.83 -11.84 -13.40
C TYR A 151 -0.64 -12.18 -13.10
N TYR A 152 -1.10 -11.82 -11.90
CA TYR A 152 -2.51 -11.89 -11.49
C TYR A 152 -3.28 -10.63 -11.92
N ARG A 153 -4.12 -10.77 -12.94
CA ARG A 153 -5.00 -9.70 -13.40
C ARG A 153 -6.28 -9.71 -12.58
N LEU A 154 -6.37 -8.75 -11.65
CA LEU A 154 -7.50 -8.58 -10.73
C LEU A 154 -8.52 -7.55 -11.23
N THR A 155 -8.87 -7.63 -12.52
CA THR A 155 -9.85 -6.75 -13.17
C THR A 155 -10.86 -7.60 -13.93
N GLY A 156 -12.14 -7.23 -13.88
CA GLY A 156 -13.22 -7.99 -14.50
C GLY A 156 -13.90 -8.93 -13.50
N ASP A 157 -14.42 -10.06 -13.98
CA ASP A 157 -15.07 -11.07 -13.12
C ASP A 157 -14.00 -11.88 -12.35
N VAL A 158 -13.74 -11.45 -11.12
CA VAL A 158 -12.68 -11.99 -10.25
C VAL A 158 -13.28 -12.49 -8.95
N ARG A 159 -12.90 -13.70 -8.54
CA ARG A 159 -13.19 -14.27 -7.21
C ARG A 159 -11.91 -14.84 -6.63
N LEU A 160 -11.45 -14.25 -5.53
CA LEU A 160 -10.22 -14.67 -4.87
C LEU A 160 -10.52 -15.69 -3.78
N ALA A 161 -9.68 -16.71 -3.68
CA ALA A 161 -9.63 -17.64 -2.56
C ALA A 161 -8.23 -17.56 -1.93
N PHE A 162 -8.17 -17.54 -0.59
CA PHE A 162 -6.95 -17.38 0.17
C PHE A 162 -6.65 -18.60 1.04
N LYS A 163 -5.42 -19.11 0.94
CA LYS A 163 -4.82 -20.14 1.79
C LYS A 163 -4.53 -19.55 3.18
N ARG A 164 -5.42 -19.76 4.15
CA ARG A 164 -5.30 -19.17 5.50
C ARG A 164 -4.12 -19.72 6.29
N ASP A 165 -3.77 -20.97 6.05
CA ASP A 165 -2.56 -21.61 6.57
C ASP A 165 -1.29 -20.91 6.10
N ALA A 166 -1.23 -20.46 4.84
CA ALA A 166 -0.11 -19.68 4.32
C ALA A 166 -0.06 -18.25 4.91
N LEU A 167 -1.23 -17.64 5.19
CA LEU A 167 -1.30 -16.31 5.81
C LEU A 167 -0.88 -16.33 7.28
N GLY A 168 -1.20 -17.38 8.04
CA GLY A 168 -0.88 -17.45 9.46
C GLY A 168 -1.45 -16.25 10.24
N SER A 169 -0.58 -15.50 10.90
CA SER A 169 -0.93 -14.27 11.64
C SER A 169 -0.76 -12.98 10.83
N ALA A 170 -0.61 -13.06 9.50
CA ALA A 170 -0.44 -11.91 8.65
C ALA A 170 -1.77 -11.13 8.47
N HIS A 171 -1.79 -9.86 8.89
CA HIS A 171 -2.92 -8.96 8.69
C HIS A 171 -2.78 -8.10 7.42
N VAL A 172 -1.56 -7.83 6.95
CA VAL A 172 -1.28 -7.02 5.74
C VAL A 172 -0.22 -7.67 4.85
N PHE A 173 -0.50 -7.87 3.58
CA PHE A 173 0.40 -8.64 2.71
C PHE A 173 0.28 -8.27 1.23
N ARG A 174 1.28 -8.66 0.45
CA ARG A 174 1.25 -8.70 -1.02
C ARG A 174 1.14 -10.13 -1.50
N LEU A 175 0.66 -10.30 -2.73
CA LEU A 175 0.74 -11.58 -3.45
C LEU A 175 1.96 -11.57 -4.39
N PRO A 176 2.61 -12.71 -4.66
CA PRO A 176 3.84 -12.78 -5.46
C PRO A 176 3.71 -12.18 -6.86
N PHE A 177 2.56 -12.37 -7.51
CA PHE A 177 2.33 -11.96 -8.90
C PHE A 177 1.33 -10.81 -9.03
N HIS A 178 1.14 -10.00 -7.97
CA HIS A 178 0.27 -8.83 -7.99
C HIS A 178 0.89 -7.63 -7.27
N GLY A 179 0.75 -6.42 -7.84
CA GLY A 179 1.32 -5.19 -7.28
C GLY A 179 0.53 -4.57 -6.13
N GLY A 180 -0.72 -4.98 -5.93
CA GLY A 180 -1.59 -4.49 -4.86
C GLY A 180 -1.23 -4.99 -3.47
N VAL A 181 -1.77 -4.32 -2.45
CA VAL A 181 -1.66 -4.70 -1.04
C VAL A 181 -3.03 -5.19 -0.59
N PHE A 182 -3.04 -6.24 0.22
CA PHE A 182 -4.21 -6.80 0.86
C PHE A 182 -4.10 -6.65 2.36
N CYS A 183 -5.25 -6.58 3.02
CA CYS A 183 -5.33 -6.67 4.47
C CYS A 183 -6.58 -7.42 4.90
N ASP A 184 -6.60 -7.89 6.14
CA ASP A 184 -7.77 -8.51 6.74
C ASP A 184 -8.65 -7.50 7.51
N ARG A 185 -9.73 -8.03 8.09
CA ARG A 185 -10.64 -7.28 8.96
C ARG A 185 -9.96 -6.65 10.17
N VAL A 186 -8.98 -7.32 10.78
CA VAL A 186 -8.32 -6.84 12.00
C VAL A 186 -7.62 -5.52 11.71
N PHE A 187 -6.89 -5.42 10.61
CA PHE A 187 -6.23 -4.18 10.21
C PHE A 187 -7.23 -3.07 9.88
N LYS A 188 -8.28 -3.37 9.12
CA LYS A 188 -9.30 -2.38 8.78
C LYS A 188 -10.00 -1.83 10.03
N ASP A 189 -10.37 -2.70 10.96
CA ASP A 189 -11.04 -2.29 12.20
C ASP A 189 -10.12 -1.44 13.09
N ALA A 190 -8.81 -1.72 13.14
CA ALA A 190 -7.84 -0.90 13.85
C ALA A 190 -7.74 0.52 13.26
N VAL A 191 -7.75 0.64 11.93
CA VAL A 191 -7.78 1.94 11.23
C VAL A 191 -9.10 2.70 11.50
N GLU A 192 -10.23 2.00 11.55
CA GLU A 192 -11.54 2.58 11.88
C GLU A 192 -11.60 3.05 13.34
N ALA A 193 -11.08 2.24 14.27
CA ALA A 193 -11.00 2.56 15.69
C ALA A 193 -10.12 3.80 15.97
N ALA A 194 -9.07 3.99 15.17
CA ALA A 194 -8.23 5.19 15.21
C ALA A 194 -8.90 6.45 14.61
N GLY A 195 -10.12 6.33 14.07
CA GLY A 195 -10.84 7.43 13.41
C GLY A 195 -10.15 7.90 12.12
N ILE A 196 -9.34 7.03 11.50
CA ILE A 196 -8.65 7.32 10.23
C ILE A 196 -9.58 7.00 9.07
N PHE A 197 -10.31 5.89 9.12
CA PHE A 197 -11.29 5.52 8.11
C PHE A 197 -12.70 5.46 8.71
N THR A 198 -13.67 6.02 8.00
CA THR A 198 -15.10 5.98 8.32
C THR A 198 -15.91 6.05 7.04
N SER A 199 -17.20 5.74 7.10
CA SER A 199 -18.12 5.90 5.95
C SER A 199 -18.20 7.33 5.39
N ARG A 200 -17.80 8.34 6.17
CA ARG A 200 -17.82 9.77 5.76
C ARG A 200 -16.45 10.34 5.41
N ARG A 201 -15.37 9.71 5.88
CA ARG A 201 -14.00 10.22 5.75
C ARG A 201 -13.03 9.06 5.64
N THR A 202 -12.31 9.01 4.53
CA THR A 202 -11.31 7.98 4.24
C THR A 202 -9.91 8.35 4.69
N ASN A 203 -9.63 9.65 4.81
CA ASN A 203 -8.32 10.22 5.07
C ASN A 203 -7.19 9.57 4.24
N GLY A 204 -7.49 9.26 2.98
CA GLY A 204 -6.51 8.77 2.02
C GLY A 204 -6.47 7.24 1.92
N LEU A 205 -7.25 6.50 2.71
CA LEU A 205 -7.31 5.04 2.65
C LEU A 205 -8.55 4.57 1.91
N TRP A 206 -8.39 3.61 1.02
CA TRP A 206 -9.50 2.90 0.39
C TRP A 206 -9.36 1.41 0.62
N PHE A 207 -10.46 0.82 1.11
CA PHE A 207 -10.61 -0.61 1.32
C PHE A 207 -11.66 -1.12 0.36
N GLU A 208 -11.26 -1.98 -0.56
CA GLU A 208 -12.15 -2.64 -1.51
C GLU A 208 -12.29 -4.10 -1.08
N ASP A 209 -13.51 -4.49 -0.72
CA ASP A 209 -13.81 -5.84 -0.26
C ASP A 209 -13.59 -6.84 -1.39
N VAL A 210 -12.73 -7.85 -1.16
CA VAL A 210 -12.33 -8.82 -2.19
C VAL A 210 -13.49 -9.66 -2.74
N VAL A 211 -14.64 -9.70 -2.04
CA VAL A 211 -15.84 -10.42 -2.46
C VAL A 211 -16.79 -9.53 -3.28
N ASN A 212 -16.75 -8.21 -3.06
CA ASN A 212 -17.66 -7.24 -3.70
C ASN A 212 -16.95 -6.35 -4.73
N CYS A 213 -15.84 -6.83 -5.31
CA CYS A 213 -15.07 -6.12 -6.35
C CYS A 213 -15.81 -6.08 -7.69
#